data_AF-A0A969F6C1-F1
#
_entry.id   AF-A0A969F6C1-F1
#
_cell.length_a   1.000
_cell.length_b   1.000
_cell.length_c   1.000
_cell.angle_alpha   90.00
_cell.angle_beta   90.00
_cell.angle_gamma   90.00
#
_symmetry.space_group_name_H-M   'P 1'
#
loop_
_entity.id
_entity.type
_entity.pdbx_description
1 polymer ?
#
loop_
_entity_poly.entity_id
_entity_poly.type
_entity_poly.pdbx_seq_one_letter_code
_entity_poly.pdbx_strand_id
1 'polypeptide(L)'
;QIARTRDLYAQALPGINLLSVHGRFAVAAAAELYRAILDDIEAHNYDVFTRRAHLNGRAKLQKLPGIWWRSRWSGYGVERSM
;
A
#
# COMPACT_ATOMS: atom_id res chain seq x y z
N GLN A 1 16.94 -2.97 3.50
CA GLN A 1 16.04 -3.71 2.58
C GLN A 1 14.66 -3.04 2.44
N ILE A 2 14.15 -2.30 3.44
CA ILE A 2 12.82 -1.65 3.37
C ILE A 2 12.70 -0.67 2.19
N ALA A 3 13.73 0.15 1.93
CA ALA A 3 13.76 1.07 0.78
C ALA A 3 13.52 0.34 -0.56
N ARG A 4 14.22 -0.77 -0.81
CA ARG A 4 14.00 -1.62 -1.98
C ARG A 4 12.55 -2.11 -2.07
N THR A 5 11.96 -2.51 -0.95
CA THR A 5 10.55 -2.94 -0.92
C THR A 5 9.61 -1.77 -1.24
N ARG A 6 9.89 -0.56 -0.76
CA ARG A 6 9.13 0.65 -1.13
C ARG A 6 9.22 0.92 -2.63
N ASP A 7 10.39 0.77 -3.24
CA ASP A 7 10.57 0.94 -4.69
C ASP A 7 9.79 -0.10 -5.49
N LEU A 8 9.78 -1.37 -5.04
CA LEU A 8 8.98 -2.42 -5.67
C LEU A 8 7.48 -2.10 -5.60
N TYR A 9 6.99 -1.60 -4.47
CA TYR A 9 5.61 -1.12 -4.38
C TYR A 9 5.34 0.05 -5.33
N ALA A 10 6.25 1.04 -5.39
CA ALA A 10 6.10 2.18 -6.29
C ALA A 10 6.01 1.74 -7.77
N GLN A 11 6.81 0.74 -8.17
CA GLN A 11 6.79 0.19 -9.52
C GLN A 11 5.55 -0.68 -9.79
N ALA A 12 5.05 -1.41 -8.79
CA ALA A 12 3.93 -2.34 -8.97
C ALA A 12 2.54 -1.67 -8.90
N LEU A 13 2.38 -0.62 -8.08
CA LEU A 13 1.09 0.07 -7.88
C LEU A 13 0.41 0.54 -9.17
N PRO A 14 1.12 1.09 -10.18
CA PRO A 14 0.51 1.44 -11.47
C PRO A 14 -0.13 0.26 -12.21
N GLY A 15 0.38 -0.96 -12.02
CA GLY A 15 -0.17 -2.18 -12.60
C GLY A 15 -1.59 -2.50 -12.15
N ILE A 16 -2.04 -1.93 -11.03
CA ILE A 16 -3.42 -2.06 -10.54
C ILE A 16 -4.42 -1.47 -11.54
N ASN A 17 -4.02 -0.46 -12.33
CA ASN A 17 -4.87 0.12 -13.37
C ASN A 17 -5.14 -0.85 -14.53
N LEU A 18 -4.37 -1.93 -14.66
CA LEU A 18 -4.56 -2.97 -15.68
C LEU A 18 -5.58 -4.04 -15.26
N LEU A 19 -5.97 -4.06 -13.99
CA LEU A 19 -6.95 -5.01 -13.47
C LEU A 19 -8.38 -4.60 -13.82
N SER A 20 -9.27 -5.61 -13.84
CA SER A 20 -10.71 -5.40 -14.00
C SER A 20 -11.26 -4.48 -12.90
N VAL A 21 -12.20 -3.62 -13.27
CA VAL A 21 -12.78 -2.61 -12.37
C VAL A 21 -13.40 -3.25 -11.12
N HIS A 22 -13.97 -4.45 -11.25
CA HIS A 22 -14.60 -5.18 -10.14
C HIS A 22 -13.58 -5.72 -9.13
N GLY A 23 -12.39 -6.15 -9.57
CA GLY A 23 -11.35 -6.71 -8.69
C GLY A 23 -10.33 -5.69 -8.18
N ARG A 24 -10.23 -4.53 -8.85
CA ARG A 24 -9.19 -3.52 -8.60
C ARG A 24 -9.16 -3.01 -7.16
N PHE A 25 -10.33 -2.82 -6.56
CA PHE A 25 -10.42 -2.33 -5.18
C PHE A 25 -9.77 -3.29 -4.18
N ALA A 26 -10.04 -4.60 -4.29
CA ALA A 26 -9.48 -5.60 -3.38
C ALA A 26 -7.96 -5.65 -3.46
N VAL A 27 -7.41 -5.62 -4.69
CA VAL A 27 -5.96 -5.63 -4.91
C VAL A 27 -5.31 -4.32 -4.45
N ALA A 28 -5.93 -3.18 -4.73
CA ALA A 28 -5.50 -1.88 -4.23
C ALA A 28 -5.47 -1.82 -2.70
N ALA A 29 -6.51 -2.33 -2.04
CA ALA A 29 -6.58 -2.40 -0.60
C ALA A 29 -5.48 -3.28 -0.03
N ALA A 30 -5.28 -4.48 -0.58
CA ALA A 30 -4.19 -5.34 -0.16
C ALA A 30 -2.83 -4.65 -0.32
N ALA A 31 -2.52 -4.14 -1.51
CA ALA A 31 -1.23 -3.51 -1.80
C ALA A 31 -0.92 -2.34 -0.85
N GLU A 32 -1.86 -1.42 -0.66
CA GLU A 32 -1.65 -0.27 0.22
C GLU A 32 -1.57 -0.65 1.70
N LEU A 33 -2.38 -1.60 2.15
CA LEU A 33 -2.36 -2.08 3.55
C LEU A 33 -1.05 -2.80 3.86
N TYR A 34 -0.55 -3.66 2.96
CA TYR A 34 0.74 -4.31 3.16
C TYR A 34 1.90 -3.32 3.08
N ARG A 35 1.85 -2.34 2.17
CA ARG A 35 2.87 -1.27 2.11
C ARG A 35 2.95 -0.49 3.42
N ALA A 36 1.81 -0.19 4.05
CA ALA A 36 1.77 0.55 5.31
C ALA A 36 2.33 -0.24 6.51
N ILE A 37 2.55 -1.56 6.41
CA ILE A 37 3.27 -2.33 7.43
C ILE A 37 4.73 -1.88 7.50
N LEU A 38 5.32 -1.44 6.38
CA LEU A 38 6.68 -0.91 6.36
C LEU A 38 6.81 0.34 7.25
N ASP A 39 5.76 1.19 7.29
CA ASP A 39 5.72 2.35 8.18
C ASP A 39 5.70 1.93 9.67
N ASP A 40 4.96 0.86 10.02
CA ASP A 40 4.92 0.33 11.39
C ASP A 40 6.28 -0.26 11.80
N ILE A 41 6.96 -0.95 10.88
CA ILE A 41 8.29 -1.51 11.12
C ILE A 41 9.30 -0.38 11.38
N GLU A 42 9.28 0.69 10.57
CA GLU A 42 10.16 1.84 10.73
C GLU A 42 9.86 2.60 12.04
N ALA A 43 8.58 2.81 12.36
CA ALA A 43 8.15 3.50 13.59
C ALA A 43 8.57 2.76 14.88
N HIS A 44 8.80 1.44 14.81
CA HIS A 44 9.23 0.61 15.93
C HIS A 44 10.71 0.21 15.83
N ASN A 45 11.55 1.03 15.20
CA ASN A 45 13.00 0.82 15.09
C ASN A 45 13.38 -0.56 14.52
N TYR A 46 12.59 -1.06 13.58
CA TYR A 46 12.79 -2.37 12.94
C TYR A 46 12.67 -3.58 13.88
N ASP A 47 12.01 -3.42 15.03
CA ASP A 47 11.74 -4.54 15.95
C ASP A 47 10.64 -5.45 15.41
N VAL A 48 11.05 -6.40 14.58
CA VAL A 48 10.20 -7.44 13.99
C VAL A 48 10.38 -8.81 14.68
N PHE A 49 11.31 -8.91 15.63
CA PHE A 49 11.65 -10.16 16.31
C PHE A 49 10.87 -10.30 17.63
N THR A 50 10.63 -9.20 18.35
CA THR A 50 9.84 -9.24 19.59
C THR A 50 8.37 -8.94 19.35
N ARG A 51 8.06 -8.25 18.25
CA ARG A 51 6.73 -7.77 17.90
C ARG A 51 6.35 -8.12 16.48
N ARG A 52 5.08 -8.47 16.29
CA ARG A 52 4.48 -8.55 14.95
C ARG A 52 4.02 -7.17 14.49
N ALA A 53 4.55 -6.70 13.36
CA ALA A 53 4.08 -5.48 12.73
C ALA A 53 2.63 -5.63 12.27
N HIS A 54 1.79 -4.64 12.59
CA HIS A 54 0.36 -4.68 12.27
C HIS A 54 -0.21 -3.29 12.07
N LEU A 55 -1.13 -3.15 11.12
CA LEU A 55 -2.00 -1.98 11.10
C LEU A 55 -3.13 -2.14 12.11
N ASN A 56 -3.27 -1.14 12.98
CA ASN A 56 -4.45 -0.96 13.80
C ASN A 56 -5.71 -0.91 12.93
N GLY A 57 -6.80 -1.57 13.37
CA GLY A 57 -8.05 -1.63 12.59
C GLY A 57 -8.60 -0.25 12.18
N ARG A 58 -8.40 0.76 13.03
CA ARG A 58 -8.72 2.17 12.73
C ARG A 58 -7.91 2.73 11.57
N ALA A 59 -6.61 2.45 11.51
CA ALA A 59 -5.73 2.89 10.42
C ALA A 59 -6.10 2.20 9.09
N LYS A 60 -6.55 0.93 9.14
CA LYS A 60 -7.09 0.26 7.96
C LYS A 60 -8.35 0.97 7.46
N LEU A 61 -9.33 1.20 8.35
CA LEU A 61 -10.59 1.86 8.02
C LEU A 61 -10.40 3.26 7.45
N GLN A 62 -9.47 4.05 7.99
CA GLN A 62 -9.16 5.39 7.49
C GLN A 62 -8.57 5.38 6.06
N LYS A 63 -7.84 4.33 5.69
CA LYS A 63 -7.21 4.24 4.36
C LYS A 63 -8.18 3.75 3.27
N LEU A 64 -9.17 2.93 3.62
CA LEU A 64 -10.09 2.30 2.65
C LEU A 64 -10.86 3.30 1.76
N PRO A 65 -11.41 4.43 2.25
CA PRO A 65 -12.09 5.40 1.40
C PRO A 65 -11.17 6.01 0.33
N GLY A 66 -9.93 6.35 0.70
CA GLY A 66 -8.94 6.88 -0.24
C GLY A 66 -8.49 5.84 -1.27
N ILE A 67 -8.33 4.59 -0.85
CA ILE A 67 -8.01 3.47 -1.74
C ILE A 67 -9.16 3.22 -2.73
N TRP A 68 -10.39 3.25 -2.24
CA TRP A 68 -11.58 3.11 -3.08
C TRP A 68 -11.64 4.19 -4.15
N TRP A 69 -11.44 5.45 -3.77
CA TRP A 69 -11.38 6.58 -4.69
C TRP A 69 -10.29 6.40 -5.76
N ARG A 70 -9.05 6.11 -5.36
CA ARG A 70 -7.93 5.87 -6.29
C ARG A 70 -8.17 4.69 -7.22
N SER A 71 -8.77 3.61 -6.71
CA SER A 71 -9.08 2.43 -7.52
C SER A 71 -10.16 2.73 -8.56
N ARG A 72 -11.17 3.54 -8.21
CA ARG A 72 -12.30 3.87 -9.10
C ARG A 72 -11.95 4.94 -10.13
N TRP A 73 -11.07 5.88 -9.81
CA TRP A 73 -10.73 7.04 -10.66
C TRP A 73 -9.32 6.97 -11.27
N SER A 74 -8.65 5.81 -11.20
CA SER A 74 -7.30 5.58 -11.74
C SER A 74 -6.26 6.59 -11.22
N GLY A 75 -6.06 6.61 -9.89
CA GLY A 75 -5.11 7.51 -9.22
C GLY A 75 -3.67 6.98 -9.09
N TYR A 76 -3.37 5.73 -9.50
CA TYR A 76 -2.01 5.15 -9.43
C TYR A 76 -1.18 5.51 -10.67
N GLY A 77 -1.25 6.77 -11.11
CA GLY A 77 -0.41 7.27 -12.20
C GLY A 77 1.06 7.11 -11.84
N VAL A 78 1.88 6.69 -12.80
CA VAL A 78 3.33 6.65 -12.66
C VAL A 78 3.81 8.08 -12.50
N GLU A 79 4.01 8.55 -11.27
CA GLU A 79 4.80 9.75 -11.03
C GLU A 79 6.25 9.39 -11.36
N ARG A 80 6.59 9.59 -12.62
CA ARG A 80 7.92 9.38 -13.17
C ARG A 80 8.76 10.54 -12.64
N SER A 81 9.38 10.37 -11.47
CA SER A 81 10.45 11.27 -11.03
C SER A 81 11.56 11.20 -12.09
N MET A 82 11.65 12.26 -12.91
CA MET A 82 12.85 12.64 -13.65
C MET A 82 13.77 13.43 -12.72
#